data_AF-A0A8J4FNY4-F1
#
_entry.id   AF-A0A8J4FNY4-F1
#
_cell.length_a   1.000
_cell.length_b   1.000
_cell.length_c   1.000
_cell.angle_alpha   90.00
_cell.angle_beta   90.00
_cell.angle_gamma   90.00
#
_symmetry.space_group_name_H-M   'P 1'
#
loop_
_entity.id
_entity.type
_entity.pdbx_description
1 polymer ?
#
loop_
_entity_poly.entity_id
_entity_poly.type
_entity_poly.pdbx_seq_one_letter_code
_entity_poly.pdbx_strand_id
1 'polypeptide(L)'
;MNAKRTAFSQHNGEKHFKVYLSGRTQYRAAPPLSRRCGRCCSRSVSTPAATQSTAAGLLLEVDGAVMDVHIDGHRVAFNNAFHSIGMDCVQWGPAIYNDLLGCSDGTGEGLITAYYTTVGWPVMVATSERDAFVRKVHLIKERELAKLLAADRVPLREDVKQVISDAVTSGAVVSLLCGTQCTLPEELGSSCRRLLGPDLAAAVRLFTFALVPPEASTGNGDEAPTKMLSQILAAAAGDLKQRAAKELVCSWSAGREQGGDSQPVGVGLDPSLLATGGSQQRISPEFLAALVATTGIPATRTLAVAATNAMLQAAAGAGLFPVAVPRKFASQGSFPTARAKFDGFGPGLATWPRLRALMANGSGNGNGNNLYSGAGK
;
A
#
# COMPACT_ATOMS: atom_id res chain seq x y z
N MET A 1 -10.85 15.77 55.00
CA MET A 1 -10.62 17.20 55.30
C MET A 1 -9.36 17.35 56.14
N ASN A 2 -8.30 17.95 55.58
CA ASN A 2 -7.30 18.68 56.37
C ASN A 2 -6.41 19.46 55.40
N ALA A 3 -6.30 20.77 55.59
CA ALA A 3 -5.50 21.66 54.75
C ALA A 3 -4.55 22.46 55.63
N LYS A 4 -3.28 22.59 55.21
CA LYS A 4 -2.38 23.64 55.67
C LYS A 4 -1.58 24.20 54.49
N ARG A 5 -1.54 25.54 54.41
CA ARG A 5 -0.56 26.35 53.63
C ARG A 5 0.85 26.07 54.20
N THR A 6 2.00 26.27 53.54
CA THR A 6 2.68 27.50 53.03
C THR A 6 4.05 27.05 52.44
N ALA A 7 4.82 27.77 51.61
CA ALA A 7 4.69 29.03 50.84
C ALA A 7 5.83 29.10 49.78
N PHE A 8 6.11 30.29 49.23
CA PHE A 8 7.23 30.62 48.31
C PHE A 8 8.63 30.49 48.94
N SER A 9 9.65 30.13 48.14
CA SER A 9 10.75 31.06 47.80
C SER A 9 11.64 30.51 46.65
N GLN A 10 12.22 31.41 45.85
CA GLN A 10 13.17 31.13 44.78
C GLN A 10 14.62 31.09 45.32
N HIS A 11 15.51 30.29 44.69
CA HIS A 11 16.89 30.73 44.50
C HIS A 11 17.59 30.11 43.28
N ASN A 12 18.42 30.92 42.63
CA ASN A 12 19.31 30.55 41.53
C ASN A 12 20.42 29.59 41.97
N GLY A 13 20.97 28.84 41.02
CA GLY A 13 22.14 27.99 41.25
C GLY A 13 22.67 27.34 39.96
N GLU A 14 23.36 28.12 39.13
CA GLU A 14 24.08 27.61 37.96
C GLU A 14 25.08 26.51 38.35
N LYS A 15 25.23 25.49 37.49
CA LYS A 15 26.37 24.56 37.54
C LYS A 15 27.02 24.46 36.17
N HIS A 16 27.95 25.36 35.91
CA HIS A 16 29.03 25.12 34.96
C HIS A 16 29.93 23.99 35.48
N PHE A 17 30.36 23.07 34.61
CA PHE A 17 31.64 22.38 34.81
C PHE A 17 32.39 22.24 33.48
N LYS A 18 33.70 22.54 33.53
CA LYS A 18 34.60 22.59 32.37
C LYS A 18 35.26 21.24 32.09
N VAL A 19 35.62 21.09 30.81
CA VAL A 19 36.52 20.10 30.21
C VAL A 19 37.82 19.89 30.99
N TYR A 20 38.35 18.66 30.99
CA TYR A 20 39.80 18.43 30.92
C TYR A 20 40.15 17.33 29.91
N LEU A 21 41.13 17.64 29.05
CA LEU A 21 41.74 16.73 28.07
C LEU A 21 43.09 16.24 28.61
N SER A 22 43.36 14.94 28.46
CA SER A 22 44.69 14.31 28.50
C SER A 22 44.52 12.85 28.04
N GLY A 23 45.21 12.28 27.06
CA GLY A 23 46.40 12.74 26.35
C GLY A 23 47.57 11.79 26.57
N ARG A 24 47.76 10.79 25.70
CA ARG A 24 49.07 10.19 25.38
C ARG A 24 49.02 9.22 24.19
N THR A 25 49.86 9.51 23.21
CA THR A 25 50.25 8.67 22.07
C THR A 25 51.18 7.54 22.52
N GLN A 26 51.07 6.37 21.87
CA GLN A 26 52.21 5.47 21.67
C GLN A 26 52.18 4.87 20.26
N TYR A 27 53.22 5.18 19.47
CA TYR A 27 53.59 4.43 18.28
C TYR A 27 54.13 3.05 18.70
N ARG A 28 53.87 2.01 17.90
CA ARG A 28 54.65 0.77 17.94
C ARG A 28 55.06 0.34 16.53
N ALA A 29 56.34 0.03 16.37
CA ALA A 29 56.98 -0.16 15.07
C ALA A 29 56.71 -1.56 14.46
N ALA A 30 56.83 -1.65 13.14
CA ALA A 30 56.75 -2.89 12.39
C ALA A 30 58.06 -3.71 12.47
N PRO A 31 57.99 -5.07 12.45
CA PRO A 31 59.17 -5.93 12.34
C PRO A 31 59.65 -6.07 10.87
N PRO A 32 60.90 -6.51 10.64
CA PRO A 32 61.56 -6.38 9.33
C PRO A 32 61.28 -7.50 8.32
N LEU A 33 61.60 -7.21 7.06
CA LEU A 33 61.44 -8.07 5.89
C LEU A 33 62.44 -9.25 5.87
N SER A 34 61.95 -10.47 5.65
CA SER A 34 62.77 -11.61 5.21
C SER A 34 62.53 -11.90 3.72
N ARG A 35 63.60 -12.23 2.98
CA ARG A 35 63.56 -12.52 1.52
C ARG A 35 63.60 -14.02 1.22
N ARG A 36 63.06 -14.39 0.04
CA ARG A 36 63.03 -15.74 -0.60
C ARG A 36 62.04 -16.73 0.08
N CYS A 37 61.47 -17.72 -0.62
CA CYS A 37 61.54 -18.13 -2.03
C CYS A 37 60.14 -18.53 -2.54
N GLY A 38 59.88 -18.50 -3.85
CA GLY A 38 58.53 -18.64 -4.40
C GLY A 38 58.04 -20.06 -4.65
N ARG A 39 56.70 -20.22 -4.70
CA ARG A 39 55.98 -21.22 -5.51
C ARG A 39 54.54 -20.75 -5.73
N CYS A 40 54.02 -20.93 -6.95
CA CYS A 40 52.67 -20.49 -7.31
C CYS A 40 51.60 -21.31 -6.58
N CYS A 41 50.69 -20.64 -5.88
CA CYS A 41 49.37 -21.15 -5.52
C CYS A 41 48.36 -20.02 -5.66
N SER A 42 47.52 -20.10 -6.69
CA SER A 42 46.37 -19.20 -6.88
C SER A 42 45.34 -19.43 -5.78
N ARG A 43 45.43 -18.69 -4.67
CA ARG A 43 44.32 -18.60 -3.72
C ARG A 43 43.19 -17.84 -4.39
N SER A 44 42.15 -18.58 -4.79
CA SER A 44 40.83 -17.99 -4.98
C SER A 44 40.44 -17.29 -3.68
N VAL A 45 40.24 -15.98 -3.76
CA VAL A 45 39.53 -15.25 -2.69
C VAL A 45 38.08 -15.68 -2.80
N SER A 46 37.70 -16.68 -2.00
CA SER A 46 36.30 -17.01 -1.80
C SER A 46 35.65 -15.83 -1.09
N THR A 47 34.96 -14.99 -1.87
CA THR A 47 33.99 -14.02 -1.36
C THR A 47 33.11 -14.76 -0.35
N PRO A 48 32.89 -14.22 0.87
CA PRO A 48 31.93 -14.83 1.77
C PRO A 48 30.59 -14.86 1.04
N ALA A 49 30.05 -16.05 0.81
CA ALA A 49 28.75 -16.20 0.21
C ALA A 49 27.75 -15.46 1.10
N ALA A 50 27.16 -14.37 0.58
CA ALA A 50 26.16 -13.61 1.30
C ALA A 50 25.09 -14.60 1.78
N THR A 51 24.89 -14.66 3.10
CA THR A 51 23.97 -15.61 3.72
C THR A 51 22.58 -15.31 3.19
N GLN A 52 22.13 -16.08 2.19
CA GLN A 52 20.88 -15.77 1.49
C GLN A 52 19.74 -15.85 2.50
N SER A 53 19.18 -14.68 2.83
CA SER A 53 18.16 -14.53 3.84
C SER A 53 17.05 -15.57 3.63
N THR A 54 16.80 -16.41 4.62
CA THR A 54 15.71 -17.39 4.57
C THR A 54 14.35 -16.77 4.90
N ALA A 55 14.28 -15.44 5.06
CA ALA A 55 13.03 -14.70 5.24
C ALA A 55 12.08 -14.81 4.04
N ALA A 56 10.79 -14.68 4.33
CA ALA A 56 9.72 -14.61 3.35
C ALA A 56 9.21 -13.16 3.25
N GLY A 57 8.68 -12.78 2.09
CA GLY A 57 7.99 -11.51 1.89
C GLY A 57 6.47 -11.71 1.91
N LEU A 58 5.75 -10.76 2.49
CA LEU A 58 4.29 -10.73 2.45
C LEU A 58 3.83 -9.30 2.14
N LEU A 59 3.34 -9.08 0.91
CA LEU A 59 2.68 -7.86 0.48
C LEU A 59 1.16 -8.06 0.61
N LEU A 60 0.48 -7.16 1.32
CA LEU A 60 -0.97 -7.17 1.50
C LEU A 60 -1.59 -5.89 0.89
N GLU A 61 -2.55 -6.05 -0.02
CA GLU A 61 -3.43 -4.96 -0.47
C GLU A 61 -4.35 -4.56 0.70
N VAL A 62 -4.29 -3.30 1.14
CA VAL A 62 -5.15 -2.86 2.24
C VAL A 62 -6.59 -2.68 1.76
N ASP A 63 -6.75 -2.06 0.59
CA ASP A 63 -8.01 -1.72 -0.05
C ASP A 63 -8.74 -2.98 -0.58
N GLY A 64 -9.43 -3.68 0.31
CA GLY A 64 -10.30 -4.82 -0.01
C GLY A 64 -9.80 -6.15 0.56
N ALA A 65 -8.48 -6.39 0.64
CA ALA A 65 -7.95 -7.60 1.25
C ALA A 65 -7.74 -7.45 2.77
N VAL A 66 -7.04 -6.42 3.28
CA VAL A 66 -6.93 -6.21 4.75
C VAL A 66 -8.19 -5.55 5.33
N MET A 67 -8.80 -4.60 4.63
CA MET A 67 -9.98 -3.83 5.06
C MET A 67 -11.00 -3.79 3.92
N ASP A 68 -12.28 -4.10 4.15
CA ASP A 68 -13.30 -4.02 3.08
C ASP A 68 -13.80 -2.56 2.91
N VAL A 69 -12.89 -1.69 2.44
CA VAL A 69 -13.14 -0.25 2.26
C VAL A 69 -14.29 0.07 1.30
N HIS A 70 -14.74 -0.91 0.50
CA HIS A 70 -15.93 -0.75 -0.35
C HIS A 70 -17.21 -0.84 0.46
N ILE A 71 -17.41 -1.96 1.16
CA ILE A 71 -18.67 -2.26 1.86
C ILE A 71 -18.74 -1.52 3.20
N ASP A 72 -17.62 -1.41 3.92
CA ASP A 72 -17.56 -0.84 5.26
C ASP A 72 -17.08 0.64 5.23
N GLY A 73 -16.55 1.12 4.09
CA GLY A 73 -16.11 2.50 3.86
C GLY A 73 -16.99 3.26 2.85
N HIS A 74 -16.65 3.20 1.55
CA HIS A 74 -17.26 3.98 0.47
C HIS A 74 -18.79 3.93 0.46
N ARG A 75 -19.41 2.75 0.59
CA ARG A 75 -20.87 2.60 0.65
C ARG A 75 -21.50 3.35 1.84
N VAL A 76 -20.85 3.32 3.00
CA VAL A 76 -21.29 4.05 4.19
C VAL A 76 -21.13 5.56 3.97
N ALA A 77 -20.01 5.98 3.38
CA ALA A 77 -19.76 7.37 3.02
C ALA A 77 -20.77 7.93 2.01
N PHE A 78 -21.22 7.13 1.03
CA PHE A 78 -22.33 7.52 0.14
C PHE A 78 -23.64 7.72 0.90
N ASN A 79 -24.02 6.78 1.78
CA ASN A 79 -25.24 6.92 2.59
C ASN A 79 -25.20 8.17 3.49
N ASN A 80 -24.06 8.43 4.14
CA ASN A 80 -23.84 9.66 4.90
C ASN A 80 -23.94 10.91 4.01
N ALA A 81 -23.40 10.87 2.79
CA ALA A 81 -23.47 11.99 1.86
C ALA A 81 -24.92 12.29 1.45
N PHE A 82 -25.71 11.27 1.09
CA PHE A 82 -27.13 11.42 0.79
C PHE A 82 -27.91 12.00 1.98
N HIS A 83 -27.72 11.46 3.18
CA HIS A 83 -28.32 11.98 4.41
C HIS A 83 -27.96 13.47 4.65
N SER A 84 -26.69 13.84 4.47
CA SER A 84 -26.22 15.23 4.68
C SER A 84 -26.82 16.27 3.72
N ILE A 85 -27.40 15.84 2.60
CA ILE A 85 -28.11 16.70 1.64
C ILE A 85 -29.64 16.52 1.69
N GLY A 86 -30.16 15.85 2.73
CA GLY A 86 -31.60 15.65 2.95
C GLY A 86 -32.23 14.53 2.11
N MET A 87 -31.43 13.61 1.57
CA MET A 87 -31.90 12.47 0.78
C MET A 87 -32.02 11.20 1.63
N ASP A 88 -32.70 11.30 2.76
CA ASP A 88 -32.78 10.27 3.82
C ASP A 88 -33.43 8.96 3.37
N CYS A 89 -34.20 8.98 2.28
CA CYS A 89 -34.79 7.80 1.66
C CYS A 89 -33.81 6.99 0.78
N VAL A 90 -32.63 7.54 0.47
CA VAL A 90 -31.62 6.89 -0.37
C VAL A 90 -30.60 6.17 0.51
N GLN A 91 -30.71 4.86 0.60
CA GLN A 91 -29.78 4.02 1.36
C GLN A 91 -29.30 2.82 0.53
N TRP A 92 -28.00 2.79 0.24
CA TRP A 92 -27.35 1.67 -0.43
C TRP A 92 -26.96 0.58 0.57
N GLY A 93 -27.73 -0.51 0.54
CA GLY A 93 -27.35 -1.78 1.14
C GLY A 93 -26.17 -2.44 0.41
N PRO A 94 -25.48 -3.42 1.02
CA PRO A 94 -24.31 -4.08 0.40
C PRO A 94 -24.57 -4.67 -0.99
N ALA A 95 -25.74 -5.29 -1.20
CA ALA A 95 -26.14 -5.84 -2.50
C ALA A 95 -26.27 -4.73 -3.57
N ILE A 96 -27.08 -3.69 -3.30
CA ILE A 96 -27.27 -2.54 -4.19
C ILE A 96 -25.92 -1.92 -4.59
N TYR A 97 -25.02 -1.71 -3.62
CA TYR A 97 -23.70 -1.16 -3.91
C TYR A 97 -22.84 -2.08 -4.78
N ASN A 98 -22.92 -3.40 -4.57
CA ASN A 98 -22.20 -4.36 -5.39
C ASN A 98 -22.74 -4.42 -6.83
N ASP A 99 -24.06 -4.32 -7.00
CA ASP A 99 -24.70 -4.28 -8.32
C ASP A 99 -24.33 -2.97 -9.06
N LEU A 100 -24.28 -1.84 -8.35
CA LEU A 100 -23.80 -0.56 -8.88
C LEU A 100 -22.32 -0.62 -9.31
N LEU A 101 -21.46 -1.32 -8.59
CA LEU A 101 -20.08 -1.59 -9.03
C LEU A 101 -20.00 -2.45 -10.31
N GLY A 102 -21.05 -3.23 -10.61
CA GLY A 102 -21.12 -4.07 -11.81
C GLY A 102 -21.73 -3.39 -13.04
N CYS A 103 -22.61 -2.40 -12.85
CA CYS A 103 -23.31 -1.70 -13.96
C CYS A 103 -22.80 -0.28 -14.26
N SER A 104 -21.85 0.24 -13.48
CA SER A 104 -21.19 1.54 -13.71
C SER A 104 -19.77 1.37 -14.26
N ASP A 105 -19.08 2.49 -14.52
CA ASP A 105 -17.64 2.53 -14.81
C ASP A 105 -16.75 2.31 -13.56
N GLY A 106 -17.35 2.07 -12.40
CA GLY A 106 -16.67 1.89 -11.12
C GLY A 106 -16.17 3.18 -10.46
N THR A 107 -16.37 4.36 -11.08
CA THR A 107 -16.04 5.66 -10.49
C THR A 107 -17.11 6.11 -9.52
N GLY A 108 -16.74 6.93 -8.52
CA GLY A 108 -17.72 7.42 -7.54
C GLY A 108 -18.86 8.23 -8.17
N GLU A 109 -18.59 8.92 -9.27
CA GLU A 109 -19.57 9.68 -10.05
C GLU A 109 -20.43 8.77 -10.94
N GLY A 110 -19.82 7.78 -11.60
CA GLY A 110 -20.52 6.76 -12.37
C GLY A 110 -21.48 5.91 -11.54
N LEU A 111 -21.16 5.61 -10.27
CA LEU A 111 -22.08 4.93 -9.35
C LEU A 111 -23.35 5.76 -9.08
N ILE A 112 -23.19 7.08 -8.85
CA ILE A 112 -24.34 7.99 -8.63
C ILE A 112 -25.18 8.09 -9.91
N THR A 113 -24.53 8.30 -11.06
CA THR A 113 -25.19 8.40 -12.37
C THR A 113 -25.93 7.12 -12.74
N ALA A 114 -25.33 5.94 -12.53
CA ALA A 114 -25.96 4.65 -12.76
C ALA A 114 -27.21 4.50 -11.88
N TYR A 115 -27.08 4.75 -10.57
CA TYR A 115 -28.20 4.64 -9.63
C TYR A 115 -29.41 5.48 -10.05
N TYR A 116 -29.24 6.80 -10.25
CA TYR A 116 -30.37 7.67 -10.62
C TYR A 116 -30.86 7.48 -12.06
N THR A 117 -30.03 6.93 -12.95
CA THR A 117 -30.50 6.50 -14.28
C THR A 117 -31.37 5.24 -14.20
N THR A 118 -31.08 4.32 -13.27
CA THR A 118 -31.89 3.11 -13.04
C THR A 118 -33.17 3.38 -12.24
N VAL A 119 -33.11 4.15 -11.14
CA VAL A 119 -34.27 4.37 -10.24
C VAL A 119 -35.08 5.63 -10.56
N GLY A 120 -34.58 6.48 -11.44
CA GLY A 120 -35.15 7.79 -11.74
C GLY A 120 -34.45 8.93 -10.99
N TRP A 121 -34.25 10.05 -11.67
CA TRP A 121 -33.62 11.24 -11.09
C TRP A 121 -34.59 12.01 -10.18
N PRO A 122 -34.11 12.66 -9.10
CA PRO A 122 -34.98 13.48 -8.25
C PRO A 122 -35.59 14.63 -9.06
N VAL A 123 -36.90 14.88 -8.88
CA VAL A 123 -37.67 15.90 -9.63
C VAL A 123 -37.06 17.31 -9.53
N MET A 124 -36.38 17.60 -8.42
CA MET A 124 -35.69 18.87 -8.16
C MET A 124 -34.33 19.03 -8.86
N VAL A 125 -33.81 18.01 -9.55
CA VAL A 125 -32.53 18.06 -10.29
C VAL A 125 -32.85 18.14 -11.78
N ALA A 126 -32.75 19.34 -12.36
CA ALA A 126 -32.96 19.51 -13.80
C ALA A 126 -31.90 18.76 -14.60
N THR A 127 -32.20 18.36 -15.84
CA THR A 127 -31.28 17.58 -16.69
C THR A 127 -29.91 18.26 -16.86
N SER A 128 -29.88 19.58 -16.97
CA SER A 128 -28.66 20.41 -17.06
C SER A 128 -27.86 20.51 -15.77
N GLU A 129 -28.43 20.13 -14.62
CA GLU A 129 -27.82 20.24 -13.29
C GLU A 129 -27.28 18.89 -12.78
N ARG A 130 -27.59 17.78 -13.47
CA ARG A 130 -27.24 16.41 -13.07
C ARG A 130 -25.76 16.24 -12.79
N ASP A 131 -24.90 16.71 -13.69
CA ASP A 131 -23.45 16.59 -13.53
C ASP A 131 -22.93 17.39 -12.31
N ALA A 132 -23.53 18.56 -12.05
CA ALA A 132 -23.19 19.37 -10.88
C ALA A 132 -23.66 18.71 -9.58
N PHE A 133 -24.83 18.09 -9.58
CA PHE A 133 -25.34 17.27 -8.48
C PHE A 133 -24.45 16.04 -8.22
N VAL A 134 -24.06 15.30 -9.25
CA VAL A 134 -23.17 14.13 -9.15
C VAL A 134 -21.83 14.51 -8.53
N ARG A 135 -21.16 15.55 -9.05
CA ARG A 135 -19.91 16.07 -8.47
C ARG A 135 -20.10 16.51 -7.01
N LYS A 136 -21.20 17.18 -6.68
CA LYS A 136 -21.50 17.61 -5.30
C LYS A 136 -21.64 16.42 -4.34
N VAL A 137 -22.41 15.39 -4.70
CA VAL A 137 -22.55 14.18 -3.89
C VAL A 137 -21.20 13.47 -3.73
N HIS A 138 -20.43 13.34 -4.81
CA HIS A 138 -19.12 12.70 -4.79
C HIS A 138 -18.13 13.42 -3.86
N LEU A 139 -18.02 14.75 -3.96
CA LEU A 139 -17.17 15.58 -3.08
C LEU A 139 -17.56 15.47 -1.59
N ILE A 140 -18.86 15.37 -1.29
CA ILE A 140 -19.34 15.16 0.08
C ILE A 140 -18.98 13.75 0.56
N LYS A 141 -19.19 12.72 -0.28
CA LYS A 141 -18.82 11.33 0.02
C LYS A 141 -17.32 11.17 0.30
N GLU A 142 -16.43 11.89 -0.38
CA GLU A 142 -15.00 11.85 -0.07
C GLU A 142 -14.71 12.40 1.35
N ARG A 143 -15.38 13.49 1.74
CA ARG A 143 -15.27 14.04 3.11
C ARG A 143 -15.84 13.08 4.17
N GLU A 144 -16.95 12.40 3.87
CA GLU A 144 -17.52 11.39 4.77
C GLU A 144 -16.61 10.16 4.90
N LEU A 145 -15.95 9.73 3.82
CA LEU A 145 -14.96 8.67 3.86
C LEU A 145 -13.76 9.06 4.74
N ALA A 146 -13.24 10.28 4.58
CA ALA A 146 -12.15 10.79 5.40
C ALA A 146 -12.52 10.78 6.90
N LYS A 147 -13.76 11.17 7.26
CA LYS A 147 -14.27 11.08 8.65
C LYS A 147 -14.33 9.65 9.16
N LEU A 148 -14.83 8.70 8.36
CA LEU A 148 -14.91 7.29 8.74
C LEU A 148 -13.51 6.69 8.99
N LEU A 149 -12.52 7.03 8.15
CA LEU A 149 -11.13 6.59 8.31
C LEU A 149 -10.44 7.28 9.49
N ALA A 150 -10.65 8.57 9.70
CA ALA A 150 -10.11 9.31 10.85
C ALA A 150 -10.64 8.77 12.20
N ALA A 151 -11.89 8.29 12.23
CA ALA A 151 -12.54 7.70 13.40
C ALA A 151 -12.44 6.16 13.47
N ASP A 152 -11.60 5.53 12.65
CA ASP A 152 -11.35 4.07 12.60
C ASP A 152 -12.63 3.22 12.47
N ARG A 153 -13.62 3.73 11.73
CA ARG A 153 -14.94 3.12 11.52
C ARG A 153 -14.97 2.06 10.42
N VAL A 154 -13.93 1.98 9.60
CA VAL A 154 -13.70 0.88 8.65
C VAL A 154 -12.79 -0.13 9.37
N PRO A 155 -13.27 -1.33 9.75
CA PRO A 155 -12.47 -2.27 10.53
C PRO A 155 -11.45 -3.03 9.67
N LEU A 156 -10.44 -3.61 10.32
CA LEU A 156 -9.69 -4.73 9.76
C LEU A 156 -10.64 -5.92 9.54
N ARG A 157 -10.43 -6.69 8.48
CA ARG A 157 -11.12 -7.98 8.30
C ARG A 157 -10.70 -8.96 9.40
N GLU A 158 -11.60 -9.86 9.75
CA GLU A 158 -11.39 -10.89 10.77
C GLU A 158 -10.09 -11.68 10.50
N ASP A 159 -9.40 -12.03 11.59
CA ASP A 159 -8.12 -12.77 11.65
C ASP A 159 -6.91 -12.21 10.88
N VAL A 160 -7.04 -11.15 10.06
CA VAL A 160 -5.90 -10.58 9.32
C VAL A 160 -4.78 -10.09 10.24
N LYS A 161 -5.15 -9.57 11.42
CA LYS A 161 -4.21 -9.11 12.45
C LYS A 161 -3.38 -10.26 13.02
N GLN A 162 -3.98 -11.44 13.20
CA GLN A 162 -3.26 -12.65 13.61
C GLN A 162 -2.31 -13.12 12.51
N VAL A 163 -2.76 -13.13 11.24
CA VAL A 163 -1.90 -13.52 10.10
C VAL A 163 -0.69 -12.61 9.94
N ILE A 164 -0.85 -11.30 10.14
CA ILE A 164 0.26 -10.34 10.17
C ILE A 164 1.20 -10.62 11.34
N SER A 165 0.66 -10.86 12.55
CA SER A 165 1.44 -11.20 13.74
C SER A 165 2.26 -12.48 13.58
N ASP A 166 1.66 -13.54 13.04
CA ASP A 166 2.31 -14.82 12.77
C ASP A 166 3.43 -14.67 11.73
N ALA A 167 3.18 -13.86 10.68
CA ALA A 167 4.17 -13.58 9.65
C ALA A 167 5.40 -12.89 10.23
N VAL A 168 5.20 -11.77 10.94
CA VAL A 168 6.26 -11.02 11.64
C VAL A 168 7.02 -11.92 12.62
N THR A 169 6.31 -12.67 13.47
CA THR A 169 6.91 -13.57 14.47
C THR A 169 7.77 -14.65 13.83
N SER A 170 7.43 -15.10 12.62
CA SER A 170 8.21 -16.09 11.87
C SER A 170 9.43 -15.53 11.12
N GLY A 171 9.71 -14.23 11.25
CA GLY A 171 10.80 -13.53 10.55
C GLY A 171 10.48 -13.14 9.10
N ALA A 172 9.20 -12.99 8.74
CA ALA A 172 8.80 -12.50 7.41
C ALA A 172 8.77 -10.97 7.37
N VAL A 173 9.15 -10.39 6.24
CA VAL A 173 9.01 -8.95 5.99
C VAL A 173 7.61 -8.66 5.46
N VAL A 174 6.78 -8.03 6.29
CA VAL A 174 5.40 -7.69 5.96
C VAL A 174 5.30 -6.24 5.45
N SER A 175 4.62 -6.08 4.33
CA SER A 175 4.38 -4.80 3.65
C SER A 175 2.88 -4.63 3.37
N LEU A 176 2.37 -3.43 3.63
CA LEU A 176 1.00 -3.02 3.36
C LEU A 176 0.98 -2.03 2.21
N LEU A 177 0.07 -2.19 1.25
CA LEU A 177 -0.11 -1.28 0.11
C LEU A 177 -1.50 -0.65 0.16
N CYS A 178 -1.56 0.67 0.29
CA CYS A 178 -2.79 1.47 0.28
C CYS A 178 -2.92 2.29 -1.00
N GLY A 179 -4.15 2.47 -1.49
CA GLY A 179 -4.48 3.35 -2.62
C GLY A 179 -4.67 2.65 -3.95
N THR A 180 -4.92 1.34 -3.95
CA THR A 180 -5.27 0.57 -5.16
C THR A 180 -6.73 0.79 -5.56
N GLN A 181 -7.62 1.00 -4.59
CA GLN A 181 -9.05 1.24 -4.80
C GLN A 181 -9.58 2.46 -4.04
N CYS A 182 -8.93 2.85 -2.94
CA CYS A 182 -9.27 4.03 -2.16
C CYS A 182 -8.59 5.28 -2.74
N THR A 183 -9.36 6.37 -2.82
CA THR A 183 -8.91 7.72 -3.18
C THR A 183 -8.15 8.42 -2.06
N LEU A 184 -8.25 7.92 -0.82
CA LEU A 184 -7.63 8.46 0.40
C LEU A 184 -6.60 7.47 0.99
N PRO A 185 -5.42 7.31 0.36
CA PRO A 185 -4.44 6.29 0.75
C PRO A 185 -3.72 6.59 2.06
N GLU A 186 -3.47 7.86 2.36
CA GLU A 186 -2.80 8.34 3.59
C GLU A 186 -3.69 8.10 4.82
N GLU A 187 -4.97 8.46 4.72
CA GLU A 187 -6.00 8.27 5.74
C GLU A 187 -6.27 6.77 5.98
N LEU A 188 -6.39 5.99 4.91
CA LEU A 188 -6.57 4.53 4.99
C LEU A 188 -5.35 3.85 5.63
N GLY A 189 -4.13 4.22 5.21
CA GLY A 189 -2.90 3.73 5.80
C GLY A 189 -2.75 4.09 7.28
N SER A 190 -3.14 5.32 7.65
CA SER A 190 -3.16 5.79 9.03
C SER A 190 -4.18 5.04 9.89
N SER A 191 -5.38 4.80 9.38
CA SER A 191 -6.41 4.00 10.06
C SER A 191 -5.99 2.56 10.25
N CYS A 192 -5.48 1.92 9.19
CA CYS A 192 -4.93 0.56 9.23
C CYS A 192 -3.83 0.43 10.30
N ARG A 193 -2.89 1.39 10.36
CA ARG A 193 -1.85 1.43 11.41
C ARG A 193 -2.42 1.53 12.83
N ARG A 194 -3.43 2.37 13.07
CA ARG A 194 -4.07 2.49 14.40
C ARG A 194 -4.77 1.20 14.81
N LEU A 195 -5.53 0.58 13.89
CA LEU A 195 -6.25 -0.69 14.14
C LEU A 195 -5.31 -1.88 14.37
N LEU A 196 -4.15 -1.92 13.70
CA LEU A 196 -3.10 -2.90 13.96
C LEU A 196 -2.49 -2.73 15.36
N GLY A 197 -2.51 -1.52 15.92
CA GLY A 197 -1.88 -1.20 17.20
C GLY A 197 -0.37 -0.98 17.07
N PRO A 198 0.27 -0.38 18.09
CA PRO A 198 1.63 0.17 17.99
C PRO A 198 2.68 -0.88 17.59
N ASP A 199 2.65 -2.07 18.21
CA ASP A 199 3.68 -3.08 18.04
C ASP A 199 3.70 -3.65 16.61
N LEU A 200 2.54 -4.04 16.08
CA LEU A 200 2.43 -4.51 14.70
C LEU A 200 2.63 -3.36 13.70
N ALA A 201 2.15 -2.15 13.99
CA ALA A 201 2.39 -1.00 13.13
C ALA A 201 3.89 -0.68 13.00
N ALA A 202 4.69 -0.83 14.07
CA ALA A 202 6.14 -0.67 14.02
C ALA A 202 6.84 -1.77 13.21
N ALA A 203 6.29 -2.99 13.21
CA ALA A 203 6.86 -4.15 12.50
C ALA A 203 6.52 -4.21 11.00
N VAL A 204 5.47 -3.51 10.53
CA VAL A 204 5.04 -3.52 9.12
C VAL A 204 5.47 -2.27 8.34
N ARG A 205 5.90 -2.47 7.10
CA ARG A 205 6.14 -1.39 6.14
C ARG A 205 4.80 -0.95 5.54
N LEU A 206 4.59 0.34 5.36
CA LEU A 206 3.40 0.89 4.69
C LEU A 206 3.85 1.64 3.44
N PHE A 207 3.17 1.36 2.33
CA PHE A 207 3.33 2.06 1.06
C PHE A 207 1.99 2.68 0.66
N THR A 208 1.99 3.95 0.30
CA THR A 208 0.84 4.67 -0.23
C THR A 208 1.10 5.04 -1.70
N PHE A 209 0.09 4.92 -2.56
CA PHE A 209 0.09 5.61 -3.86
C PHE A 209 -0.17 7.11 -3.64
N ALA A 210 0.82 7.83 -3.10
CA ALA A 210 0.71 9.24 -2.73
C ALA A 210 0.53 10.16 -3.96
N LEU A 211 -0.72 10.31 -4.41
CA LEU A 211 -1.17 11.50 -5.12
C LEU A 211 -1.46 12.60 -4.09
N VAL A 212 -0.53 13.54 -3.93
CA VAL A 212 -0.81 14.80 -3.24
C VAL A 212 -0.13 15.95 -4.00
N PRO A 213 -0.91 16.85 -4.60
CA PRO A 213 -0.68 18.28 -4.53
C PRO A 213 -1.45 18.86 -3.32
N PRO A 214 -0.80 19.55 -2.37
CA PRO A 214 -1.51 20.44 -1.46
C PRO A 214 -2.06 21.62 -2.27
N GLU A 215 -3.23 22.14 -1.89
CA GLU A 215 -3.88 23.25 -2.58
C GLU A 215 -3.07 24.55 -2.56
N ALA A 216 -3.46 25.49 -3.43
CA ALA A 216 -2.95 26.85 -3.50
C ALA A 216 -3.10 27.60 -2.16
N SER A 217 -2.10 27.46 -1.31
CA SER A 217 -1.88 28.28 -0.12
C SER A 217 -0.48 28.89 -0.21
N THR A 218 -0.43 30.22 -0.20
CA THR A 218 0.81 30.99 -0.30
C THR A 218 1.60 30.90 1.00
N GLY A 219 2.56 29.98 1.07
CA GLY A 219 3.48 29.85 2.22
C GLY A 219 4.62 28.86 1.97
N ASN A 220 5.87 29.28 2.25
CA ASN A 220 7.06 28.42 2.15
C ASN A 220 6.99 27.23 3.12
N GLY A 221 7.33 26.01 2.64
CA GLY A 221 7.71 24.89 3.52
C GLY A 221 7.46 23.48 2.96
N ASP A 222 8.56 22.78 2.62
CA ASP A 222 8.73 21.32 2.54
C ASP A 222 7.82 20.44 1.65
N GLU A 223 8.25 20.25 0.38
CA GLU A 223 7.84 19.14 -0.51
C GLU A 223 8.37 17.75 -0.07
N ALA A 224 8.14 17.34 1.18
CA ALA A 224 8.81 16.16 1.76
C ALA A 224 8.31 14.76 1.29
N PRO A 225 6.99 14.45 1.17
CA PRO A 225 6.55 13.05 1.08
C PRO A 225 6.85 12.36 -0.26
N THR A 226 6.53 13.00 -1.39
CA THR A 226 6.53 12.34 -2.70
C THR A 226 7.95 12.06 -3.23
N LYS A 227 8.92 12.93 -2.89
CA LYS A 227 10.34 12.75 -3.25
C LYS A 227 10.95 11.52 -2.58
N MET A 228 10.47 11.17 -1.38
CA MET A 228 11.02 10.05 -0.61
C MET A 228 10.74 8.69 -1.28
N LEU A 229 9.49 8.43 -1.70
CA LEU A 229 9.14 7.16 -2.34
C LEU A 229 9.80 7.03 -3.72
N SER A 230 9.79 8.08 -4.54
CA SER A 230 10.41 8.04 -5.88
C SER A 230 11.93 7.85 -5.82
N GLN A 231 12.61 8.48 -4.84
CA GLN A 231 14.04 8.26 -4.61
C GLN A 231 14.34 6.86 -4.09
N ILE A 232 13.53 6.32 -3.17
CA ILE A 232 13.69 4.95 -2.65
C ILE A 232 13.49 3.92 -3.77
N LEU A 233 12.47 4.08 -4.61
CA LEU A 233 12.22 3.21 -5.77
C LEU A 233 13.34 3.34 -6.82
N ALA A 234 13.84 4.56 -7.10
CA ALA A 234 14.96 4.78 -8.01
C ALA A 234 16.27 4.17 -7.50
N ALA A 235 16.53 4.21 -6.18
CA ALA A 235 17.68 3.55 -5.58
C ALA A 235 17.57 2.02 -5.67
N ALA A 236 16.41 1.45 -5.36
CA ALA A 236 16.15 0.02 -5.48
C ALA A 236 16.18 -0.48 -6.95
N ALA A 237 15.81 0.37 -7.90
CA ALA A 237 15.93 0.09 -9.34
C ALA A 237 17.38 0.01 -9.85
N GLY A 238 18.37 0.45 -9.06
CA GLY A 238 19.80 0.30 -9.38
C GLY A 238 20.22 -1.17 -9.56
N ASP A 239 19.62 -2.08 -8.78
CA ASP A 239 20.01 -3.50 -8.72
C ASP A 239 19.14 -4.41 -9.62
N LEU A 240 18.00 -3.93 -10.11
CA LEU A 240 17.00 -4.72 -10.86
C LEU A 240 16.52 -3.99 -12.13
N LYS A 241 17.02 -4.44 -13.30
CA LYS A 241 16.61 -4.01 -14.66
C LYS A 241 16.29 -2.51 -14.80
N GLN A 242 17.34 -1.71 -14.59
CA GLN A 242 17.47 -0.24 -14.55
C GLN A 242 16.72 0.66 -15.57
N ARG A 243 15.95 0.14 -16.55
CA ARG A 243 15.19 0.98 -17.50
C ARG A 243 13.73 1.14 -17.11
N ALA A 244 12.92 0.09 -17.16
CA ALA A 244 11.46 0.21 -16.97
C ALA A 244 11.07 0.81 -15.59
N ALA A 245 11.77 0.44 -14.50
CA ALA A 245 11.53 1.03 -13.19
C ALA A 245 11.99 2.50 -13.10
N LYS A 246 13.06 2.88 -13.81
CA LYS A 246 13.54 4.26 -13.90
C LYS A 246 12.59 5.10 -14.76
N GLU A 247 12.10 4.56 -15.87
CA GLU A 247 11.11 5.17 -16.75
C GLU A 247 9.77 5.39 -16.02
N LEU A 248 9.35 4.46 -15.15
CA LEU A 248 8.16 4.63 -14.29
C LEU A 248 8.34 5.73 -13.24
N VAL A 249 9.52 5.83 -12.61
CA VAL A 249 9.81 6.94 -11.68
C VAL A 249 9.89 8.28 -12.43
N CYS A 250 10.46 8.29 -13.65
CA CYS A 250 10.51 9.47 -14.50
C CYS A 250 9.12 9.90 -14.98
N SER A 251 8.22 8.99 -15.37
CA SER A 251 6.87 9.34 -15.81
C SER A 251 6.00 9.88 -14.68
N TRP A 252 6.11 9.32 -13.47
CA TRP A 252 5.50 9.87 -12.25
C TRP A 252 6.02 11.28 -11.91
N SER A 253 7.28 11.58 -12.24
CA SER A 253 7.89 12.90 -11.97
C SER A 253 7.52 13.92 -13.06
N ALA A 254 7.56 13.53 -14.34
CA ALA A 254 7.25 14.38 -15.47
C ALA A 254 5.77 14.82 -15.50
N GLY A 255 4.86 13.99 -14.99
CA GLY A 255 3.45 14.34 -14.81
C GLY A 255 3.17 15.50 -13.87
N ARG A 256 4.17 16.04 -13.15
CA ARG A 256 4.06 17.26 -12.33
C ARG A 256 4.49 18.55 -13.04
N GLU A 257 5.25 18.49 -14.15
CA GLU A 257 5.93 19.68 -14.68
C GLU A 257 5.28 20.31 -15.94
N GLN A 258 4.25 19.69 -16.54
CA GLN A 258 3.53 20.30 -17.67
C GLN A 258 2.48 21.34 -17.23
N GLY A 259 3.01 22.43 -16.68
CA GLY A 259 2.35 23.73 -16.51
C GLY A 259 3.22 24.85 -17.08
N GLY A 260 3.75 24.67 -18.30
CA GLY A 260 4.68 25.60 -18.94
C GLY A 260 4.81 25.33 -20.44
N ASP A 261 4.70 26.38 -21.24
CA ASP A 261 4.64 26.32 -22.70
C ASP A 261 6.01 26.05 -23.34
N SER A 262 6.22 24.85 -23.89
CA SER A 262 7.18 24.57 -24.99
C SER A 262 7.13 23.09 -25.43
N GLN A 263 7.08 22.85 -26.74
CA GLN A 263 7.21 21.50 -27.32
C GLN A 263 8.68 21.02 -27.30
N PRO A 264 8.89 19.71 -27.13
CA PRO A 264 9.51 18.98 -28.24
C PRO A 264 8.84 17.63 -28.57
N VAL A 265 9.15 17.13 -29.77
CA VAL A 265 8.52 15.98 -30.44
C VAL A 265 9.02 14.64 -29.88
N GLY A 266 8.11 13.68 -29.62
CA GLY A 266 8.49 12.27 -29.43
C GLY A 266 7.38 11.37 -28.88
N VAL A 267 6.77 10.54 -29.74
CA VAL A 267 5.78 9.47 -29.44
C VAL A 267 4.50 9.97 -28.74
N GLY A 268 3.47 10.26 -29.53
CA GLY A 268 2.16 10.64 -28.99
C GLY A 268 1.47 9.47 -28.28
N LEU A 269 1.12 9.70 -27.01
CA LEU A 269 -0.01 9.02 -26.37
C LEU A 269 -1.23 9.94 -26.51
N ASP A 270 -2.36 9.36 -26.89
CA ASP A 270 -3.59 10.09 -27.14
C ASP A 270 -4.09 10.79 -25.85
N PRO A 271 -4.42 12.10 -25.87
CA PRO A 271 -4.89 12.82 -24.68
C PRO A 271 -6.13 12.22 -23.99
N SER A 272 -6.92 11.40 -24.71
CA SER A 272 -8.03 10.64 -24.12
C SER A 272 -7.58 9.62 -23.07
N LEU A 273 -6.34 9.10 -23.13
CA LEU A 273 -5.80 8.14 -22.14
C LEU A 273 -5.56 8.75 -20.75
N LEU A 274 -5.54 10.08 -20.64
CA LEU A 274 -5.41 10.82 -19.37
C LEU A 274 -6.77 11.34 -18.84
N ALA A 275 -7.77 11.46 -19.70
CA ALA A 275 -9.10 11.98 -19.34
C ALA A 275 -10.14 10.89 -19.02
N THR A 276 -9.93 9.65 -19.46
CA THR A 276 -10.80 8.51 -19.15
C THR A 276 -10.00 7.32 -18.62
N GLY A 277 -9.92 7.19 -17.29
CA GLY A 277 -9.27 6.05 -16.63
C GLY A 277 -9.40 6.09 -15.11
N GLY A 278 -10.04 5.07 -14.52
CA GLY A 278 -10.13 4.90 -13.06
C GLY A 278 -8.78 4.53 -12.42
N SER A 279 -8.79 4.17 -11.12
CA SER A 279 -7.58 3.90 -10.32
C SER A 279 -6.62 2.83 -10.89
N GLN A 280 -7.05 2.06 -11.88
CA GLN A 280 -6.35 0.94 -12.49
C GLN A 280 -4.99 1.29 -13.12
N GLN A 281 -4.78 2.50 -13.65
CA GLN A 281 -3.50 2.88 -14.27
C GLN A 281 -2.31 3.01 -13.29
N ARG A 282 -2.55 3.07 -11.96
CA ARG A 282 -1.48 3.25 -10.97
C ARG A 282 -0.69 1.99 -10.64
N ILE A 283 -1.20 0.80 -10.99
CA ILE A 283 -0.69 -0.48 -10.50
C ILE A 283 -0.03 -1.24 -11.66
N SER A 284 1.30 -1.29 -11.70
CA SER A 284 2.06 -2.02 -12.73
C SER A 284 3.00 -3.08 -12.14
N PRO A 285 3.43 -4.08 -12.94
CA PRO A 285 4.48 -5.02 -12.57
C PRO A 285 5.78 -4.33 -12.12
N GLU A 286 6.19 -3.28 -12.82
CA GLU A 286 7.43 -2.52 -12.57
C GLU A 286 7.36 -1.80 -11.22
N PHE A 287 6.21 -1.20 -10.90
CA PHE A 287 5.96 -0.59 -9.60
C PHE A 287 6.07 -1.61 -8.47
N LEU A 288 5.40 -2.76 -8.58
CA LEU A 288 5.43 -3.79 -7.54
C LEU A 288 6.81 -4.44 -7.41
N ALA A 289 7.53 -4.66 -8.51
CA ALA A 289 8.90 -5.16 -8.48
C ALA A 289 9.85 -4.18 -7.79
N ALA A 290 9.75 -2.89 -8.09
CA ALA A 290 10.55 -1.85 -7.44
C ALA A 290 10.21 -1.71 -5.95
N LEU A 291 8.92 -1.74 -5.58
CA LEU A 291 8.46 -1.73 -4.19
C LEU A 291 9.03 -2.93 -3.41
N VAL A 292 8.92 -4.14 -3.95
CA VAL A 292 9.45 -5.35 -3.30
C VAL A 292 10.97 -5.31 -3.19
N ALA A 293 11.69 -4.76 -4.17
CA ALA A 293 13.14 -4.61 -4.06
C ALA A 293 13.57 -3.79 -2.82
N THR A 294 12.79 -2.78 -2.41
CA THR A 294 13.05 -2.03 -1.15
C THR A 294 12.99 -2.89 0.12
N THR A 295 12.30 -4.04 0.07
CA THR A 295 12.15 -4.96 1.21
C THR A 295 13.40 -5.78 1.49
N GLY A 296 14.30 -5.91 0.50
CA GLY A 296 15.44 -6.83 0.54
C GLY A 296 15.05 -8.31 0.35
N ILE A 297 13.78 -8.61 0.11
CA ILE A 297 13.31 -9.96 -0.20
C ILE A 297 13.15 -10.13 -1.72
N PRO A 298 13.66 -11.23 -2.32
CA PRO A 298 13.41 -11.51 -3.73
C PRO A 298 11.92 -11.63 -4.06
N ALA A 299 11.50 -11.15 -5.24
CA ALA A 299 10.11 -11.25 -5.70
C ALA A 299 9.59 -12.71 -5.70
N THR A 300 10.43 -13.66 -6.15
CA THR A 300 10.17 -15.11 -6.13
C THR A 300 9.92 -15.71 -4.74
N ARG A 301 10.15 -14.93 -3.68
CA ARG A 301 9.99 -15.31 -2.26
C ARG A 301 9.00 -14.40 -1.53
N THR A 302 8.21 -13.64 -2.29
CA THR A 302 7.23 -12.67 -1.78
C THR A 302 5.83 -13.04 -2.24
N LEU A 303 4.94 -13.26 -1.27
CA LEU A 303 3.49 -13.39 -1.52
C LEU A 303 2.88 -12.02 -1.77
N ALA A 304 1.92 -11.94 -2.69
CA ALA A 304 1.00 -10.81 -2.82
C ALA A 304 -0.42 -11.28 -2.52
N VAL A 305 -1.01 -10.82 -1.42
CA VAL A 305 -2.41 -11.06 -1.09
C VAL A 305 -3.22 -9.85 -1.55
N ALA A 306 -4.17 -10.08 -2.47
CA ALA A 306 -4.94 -9.03 -3.10
C ALA A 306 -6.40 -9.43 -3.35
N ALA A 307 -7.29 -8.45 -3.42
CA ALA A 307 -8.71 -8.60 -3.68
C ALA A 307 -9.10 -8.29 -5.14
N THR A 308 -8.17 -7.77 -5.95
CA THR A 308 -8.44 -7.34 -7.34
C THR A 308 -7.60 -8.09 -8.37
N ASN A 309 -8.18 -8.36 -9.56
CA ASN A 309 -7.44 -8.97 -10.67
C ASN A 309 -6.29 -8.09 -11.17
N ALA A 310 -6.42 -6.76 -11.15
CA ALA A 310 -5.35 -5.84 -11.52
C ALA A 310 -4.12 -5.99 -10.62
N MET A 311 -4.30 -6.02 -9.29
CA MET A 311 -3.20 -6.29 -8.35
C MET A 311 -2.59 -7.69 -8.53
N LEU A 312 -3.41 -8.72 -8.73
CA LEU A 312 -2.93 -10.10 -8.92
C LEU A 312 -2.14 -10.25 -10.23
N GLN A 313 -2.56 -9.57 -11.30
CA GLN A 313 -1.86 -9.53 -12.59
C GLN A 313 -0.54 -8.78 -12.50
N ALA A 314 -0.54 -7.59 -11.88
CA ALA A 314 0.69 -6.83 -11.65
C ALA A 314 1.68 -7.61 -10.78
N ALA A 315 1.20 -8.26 -9.70
CA ALA A 315 2.04 -9.08 -8.83
C ALA A 315 2.66 -10.28 -9.56
N ALA A 316 1.88 -10.96 -10.41
CA ALA A 316 2.40 -12.06 -11.22
C ALA A 316 3.44 -11.59 -12.24
N GLY A 317 3.20 -10.47 -12.92
CA GLY A 317 4.17 -9.87 -13.85
C GLY A 317 5.47 -9.43 -13.17
N ALA A 318 5.37 -8.98 -11.92
CA ALA A 318 6.50 -8.63 -11.06
C ALA A 318 7.25 -9.85 -10.48
N GLY A 319 6.76 -11.07 -10.71
CA GLY A 319 7.37 -12.32 -10.22
C GLY A 319 7.06 -12.66 -8.76
N LEU A 320 6.07 -12.01 -8.14
CA LEU A 320 5.54 -12.37 -6.83
C LEU A 320 4.63 -13.62 -6.93
N PHE A 321 4.26 -14.19 -5.79
CA PHE A 321 3.26 -15.27 -5.71
C PHE A 321 1.87 -14.68 -5.40
N PRO A 322 0.97 -14.53 -6.39
CA PRO A 322 -0.35 -13.92 -6.20
C PRO A 322 -1.35 -14.86 -5.50
N VAL A 323 -2.03 -14.36 -4.48
CA VAL A 323 -3.09 -15.04 -3.73
C VAL A 323 -4.32 -14.14 -3.67
N ALA A 324 -5.46 -14.64 -4.14
CA ALA A 324 -6.72 -13.92 -4.09
C ALA A 324 -7.36 -14.04 -2.70
N VAL A 325 -7.61 -12.91 -2.04
CA VAL A 325 -8.51 -12.79 -0.88
C VAL A 325 -9.57 -11.74 -1.20
N PRO A 326 -10.60 -12.09 -2.01
CA PRO A 326 -11.66 -11.18 -2.43
C PRO A 326 -12.35 -10.45 -1.27
N ARG A 327 -12.92 -9.28 -1.58
CA ARG A 327 -13.90 -8.56 -0.75
C ARG A 327 -15.14 -9.42 -0.50
N LYS A 328 -15.88 -9.14 0.58
CA LYS A 328 -17.01 -9.98 1.05
C LYS A 328 -18.03 -10.31 -0.06
N PHE A 329 -18.36 -9.32 -0.91
CA PHE A 329 -19.33 -9.45 -2.01
C PHE A 329 -18.72 -9.81 -3.37
N ALA A 330 -17.39 -9.93 -3.45
CA ALA A 330 -16.67 -10.36 -4.65
C ALA A 330 -16.13 -11.81 -4.57
N SER A 331 -16.56 -12.57 -3.55
CA SER A 331 -16.09 -13.94 -3.28
C SER A 331 -16.32 -14.90 -4.44
N GLN A 332 -17.43 -14.78 -5.18
CA GLN A 332 -17.70 -15.60 -6.36
C GLN A 332 -16.95 -15.16 -7.63
N GLY A 333 -16.12 -14.12 -7.55
CA GLY A 333 -15.30 -13.65 -8.66
C GLY A 333 -14.28 -14.69 -9.16
N SER A 334 -13.98 -14.62 -10.46
CA SER A 334 -12.90 -15.37 -11.10
C SER A 334 -11.58 -14.62 -10.94
N PHE A 335 -10.55 -15.34 -10.49
CA PHE A 335 -9.20 -14.82 -10.22
C PHE A 335 -8.15 -15.64 -10.97
N PRO A 336 -8.14 -15.63 -12.32
CA PRO A 336 -7.40 -16.59 -13.14
C PRO A 336 -5.87 -16.49 -12.96
N THR A 337 -5.36 -15.36 -12.50
CA THR A 337 -3.92 -15.15 -12.26
C THR A 337 -3.48 -15.57 -10.86
N ALA A 338 -4.41 -15.77 -9.92
CA ALA A 338 -4.08 -16.17 -8.55
C ALA A 338 -3.65 -17.64 -8.48
N ARG A 339 -2.58 -17.92 -7.73
CA ARG A 339 -2.10 -19.29 -7.46
C ARG A 339 -2.91 -20.00 -6.39
N ALA A 340 -3.64 -19.25 -5.57
CA ALA A 340 -4.60 -19.74 -4.58
C ALA A 340 -5.68 -18.67 -4.32
N LYS A 341 -6.83 -19.09 -3.81
CA LYS A 341 -7.95 -18.23 -3.44
C LYS A 341 -8.46 -18.62 -2.05
N PHE A 342 -8.78 -17.63 -1.22
CA PHE A 342 -9.40 -17.81 0.10
C PHE A 342 -10.48 -16.75 0.32
N ASP A 343 -11.61 -17.10 0.90
CA ASP A 343 -12.71 -16.13 1.12
C ASP A 343 -12.44 -15.17 2.30
N GLY A 344 -11.38 -15.40 3.07
CA GLY A 344 -10.94 -14.57 4.19
C GLY A 344 -9.64 -15.07 4.81
N PHE A 345 -9.36 -14.60 6.03
CA PHE A 345 -8.25 -15.08 6.86
C PHE A 345 -8.78 -15.97 7.99
N GLY A 346 -7.87 -16.63 8.70
CA GLY A 346 -8.21 -17.44 9.88
C GLY A 346 -8.27 -18.95 9.64
N PRO A 347 -8.64 -19.73 10.67
CA PRO A 347 -8.71 -21.18 10.61
C PRO A 347 -9.55 -21.69 9.44
N GLY A 348 -9.03 -22.67 8.68
CA GLY A 348 -9.67 -23.19 7.47
C GLY A 348 -9.58 -22.29 6.23
N LEU A 349 -9.19 -21.01 6.38
CA LEU A 349 -9.04 -20.02 5.31
C LEU A 349 -7.54 -19.66 5.12
N ALA A 350 -7.21 -18.39 4.87
CA ALA A 350 -5.82 -17.94 4.78
C ALA A 350 -5.20 -17.76 6.19
N THR A 351 -4.30 -18.66 6.57
CA THR A 351 -3.40 -18.50 7.72
C THR A 351 -1.96 -18.30 7.23
N TRP A 352 -1.10 -17.66 8.04
CA TRP A 352 0.30 -17.47 7.64
C TRP A 352 1.02 -18.80 7.32
N PRO A 353 0.93 -19.88 8.11
CA PRO A 353 1.53 -21.16 7.76
C PRO A 353 1.06 -21.70 6.40
N ARG A 354 -0.23 -21.54 6.06
CA ARG A 354 -0.80 -21.98 4.79
C ARG A 354 -0.31 -21.12 3.62
N LEU A 355 -0.28 -19.80 3.78
CA LEU A 355 0.27 -18.86 2.79
C LEU A 355 1.75 -19.17 2.51
N ARG A 356 2.55 -19.38 3.55
CA ARG A 356 3.98 -19.73 3.45
C ARG A 356 4.20 -21.07 2.74
N ALA A 357 3.38 -22.08 3.00
CA ALA A 357 3.46 -23.38 2.36
C ALA A 357 3.21 -23.33 0.84
N LEU A 358 2.35 -22.42 0.36
CA LEU A 358 2.08 -22.25 -1.07
C LEU A 358 3.34 -21.86 -1.86
N MET A 359 4.19 -20.98 -1.32
CA MET A 359 5.45 -20.61 -1.98
C MET A 359 6.45 -21.78 -2.04
N ALA A 360 6.53 -22.58 -0.97
CA ALA A 360 7.43 -23.72 -0.92
C ALA A 360 7.03 -24.77 -1.98
N ASN A 361 5.75 -25.08 -2.08
CA ASN A 361 5.23 -26.06 -3.03
C ASN A 361 5.23 -25.53 -4.47
N GLY A 362 4.93 -24.25 -4.69
CA GLY A 362 4.92 -23.63 -6.01
C GLY A 362 6.30 -23.44 -6.65
N SER A 363 7.37 -23.63 -5.87
CA SER A 363 8.77 -23.64 -6.35
C SER A 363 9.20 -25.02 -6.89
N GLY A 364 8.39 -26.06 -6.67
CA GLY A 364 8.68 -27.44 -7.05
C GLY A 364 7.76 -27.94 -8.17
N ASN A 365 8.29 -27.96 -9.39
CA ASN A 365 7.78 -28.69 -10.56
C ASN A 365 6.43 -28.21 -11.16
N GLY A 366 6.44 -27.94 -12.46
CA GLY A 366 5.24 -27.64 -13.25
C GLY A 366 4.44 -28.90 -13.57
N ASN A 367 3.76 -29.48 -12.58
CA ASN A 367 2.76 -30.52 -12.80
C ASN A 367 1.46 -30.11 -12.11
N GLY A 368 0.48 -29.70 -12.91
CA GLY A 368 -0.82 -29.27 -12.41
C GLY A 368 -1.58 -30.43 -11.79
N ASN A 369 -1.96 -30.30 -10.52
CA ASN A 369 -2.98 -31.15 -9.93
C ASN A 369 -4.00 -30.26 -9.22
N ASN A 370 -5.24 -30.29 -9.70
CA ASN A 370 -6.36 -29.53 -9.14
C ASN A 370 -6.66 -30.01 -7.72
N LEU A 371 -6.39 -29.18 -6.72
CA LEU A 371 -6.93 -29.36 -5.37
C LEU A 371 -8.32 -28.73 -5.28
N TYR A 372 -9.27 -29.36 -5.99
CA TYR A 372 -10.71 -29.17 -5.81
C TYR A 372 -11.40 -30.54 -5.74
N SER A 373 -11.48 -31.11 -4.53
CA SER A 373 -12.47 -32.15 -4.22
C SER A 373 -12.84 -32.15 -2.73
N GLY A 374 -14.08 -31.72 -2.46
CA GLY A 374 -15.01 -32.27 -1.47
C GLY A 374 -14.61 -32.46 0.00
N ALA A 375 -15.24 -31.68 0.88
CA ALA A 375 -16.20 -32.19 1.88
C ALA A 375 -16.90 -31.01 2.59
N GLY A 376 -18.23 -31.00 2.78
CA GLY A 376 -19.24 -31.92 2.26
C GLY A 376 -20.62 -31.70 2.92
N LYS A 377 -21.61 -32.46 2.41
CA LYS A 377 -22.95 -32.76 2.96
C LYS A 377 -23.87 -31.58 3.33
#